data_AF-D4BQ53-F1
#
_entry.id   AF-D4BQ53-F1
#
_cell.length_a   1.000
_cell.length_b   1.000
_cell.length_c   1.000
_cell.angle_alpha   90.00
_cell.angle_beta   90.00
_cell.angle_gamma   90.00
#
_symmetry.space_group_name_H-M   'P 1'
#
loop_
_entity.id
_entity.type
_entity.pdbx_description
1 polymer ?
#
loop_
_entity_poly.entity_id
_entity_poly.type
_entity_poly.pdbx_seq_one_letter_code
_entity_poly.pdbx_strand_id
1 'polypeptide(L)'
;MLEYNGKSKPLDDLQVRKAITQAFDVNTYNNVQFQGLNWKAEQPGSELLLPFQKGYENNLPAEAKYNVDNAKKTLEADGYKMGKDGYYAKGGKTLEISFTFFGDDATQ
;
A
#
# COMPACT_ATOMS: atom_id res chain seq x y z
N MET A 1 1.52 4.38 -8.21
CA MET A 1 1.27 2.92 -8.13
C MET A 1 2.27 2.35 -7.15
N LEU A 2 1.85 1.52 -6.20
CA LEU A 2 2.79 0.74 -5.38
C LEU A 2 2.95 -0.64 -6.02
N GLU A 3 4.13 -0.90 -6.56
CA GLU A 3 4.44 -2.19 -7.18
C GLU A 3 5.12 -3.11 -6.16
N TYR A 4 4.59 -4.32 -6.01
CA TYR A 4 5.10 -5.29 -5.05
C TYR A 4 5.93 -6.37 -5.74
N ASN A 5 7.12 -6.66 -5.19
CA ASN A 5 7.90 -7.82 -5.61
C ASN A 5 7.37 -9.12 -4.96
N GLY A 6 6.41 -9.77 -5.62
CA GLY A 6 5.80 -11.01 -5.15
C GLY A 6 6.72 -12.24 -5.10
N LYS A 7 8.02 -12.11 -5.41
CA LYS A 7 9.03 -13.17 -5.28
C LYS A 7 9.98 -12.96 -4.10
N SER A 8 9.94 -11.78 -3.46
CA SER A 8 10.82 -11.44 -2.34
C SER A 8 10.09 -11.54 -1.02
N LYS A 9 10.70 -12.15 -0.01
CA LYS A 9 10.15 -12.12 1.35
C LYS A 9 10.22 -10.70 1.92
N PRO A 10 9.21 -10.23 2.68
CA PRO A 10 7.95 -10.92 3.02
C PRO A 10 6.81 -10.65 2.01
N LEU A 11 7.08 -9.97 0.90
CA LEU A 11 6.10 -9.60 -0.12
C LEU A 11 5.63 -10.79 -0.99
N ASP A 12 6.22 -11.97 -0.85
CA ASP A 12 5.72 -13.23 -1.42
C ASP A 12 4.37 -13.64 -0.81
N ASP A 13 4.10 -13.20 0.42
CA ASP A 13 2.82 -13.41 1.10
C ASP A 13 1.73 -12.45 0.59
N LEU A 14 0.60 -13.01 0.14
CA LEU A 14 -0.56 -12.25 -0.33
C LEU A 14 -1.17 -11.40 0.79
N GLN A 15 -1.23 -11.91 2.02
CA GLN A 15 -1.82 -11.18 3.15
C GLN A 15 -0.97 -9.97 3.53
N VAL A 16 0.36 -10.08 3.42
CA VAL A 16 1.26 -8.93 3.61
C VAL A 16 0.98 -7.85 2.57
N ARG A 17 0.91 -8.20 1.27
CA ARG A 17 0.59 -7.24 0.20
C ARG A 17 -0.78 -6.58 0.41
N LYS A 18 -1.78 -7.37 0.78
CA LYS A 18 -3.14 -6.88 1.09
C LYS A 18 -3.12 -5.89 2.26
N ALA A 19 -2.41 -6.21 3.34
CA ALA A 19 -2.30 -5.33 4.49
C ALA A 19 -1.60 -4.00 4.16
N ILE A 20 -0.55 -4.02 3.32
CA ILE A 20 0.14 -2.79 2.87
C ILE A 20 -0.82 -1.92 2.07
N THR A 21 -1.55 -2.48 1.10
CA THR A 21 -2.55 -1.74 0.32
C THR A 21 -3.63 -1.12 1.22
N GLN A 22 -4.10 -1.86 2.22
CA GLN A 22 -5.09 -1.35 3.19
C GLN A 22 -4.53 -0.27 4.12
N ALA A 23 -3.23 -0.27 4.39
CA ALA A 23 -2.57 0.71 5.25
C ALA A 23 -2.19 2.01 4.52
N PHE A 24 -2.25 2.04 3.19
CA PHE A 24 -1.81 3.20 2.41
C PHE A 24 -2.94 4.22 2.17
N ASP A 25 -2.80 5.40 2.77
CA ASP A 25 -3.73 6.52 2.54
C ASP A 25 -3.31 7.32 1.30
N VAL A 26 -3.91 6.95 0.16
CA VAL A 26 -3.65 7.60 -1.14
C VAL A 26 -4.06 9.08 -1.13
N ASN A 27 -5.07 9.47 -0.35
CA ASN A 27 -5.50 10.86 -0.30
C ASN A 27 -4.44 11.73 0.40
N THR A 28 -3.93 11.25 1.53
CA THR A 28 -2.84 11.93 2.25
C THR A 28 -1.58 12.01 1.38
N TYR A 29 -1.21 10.91 0.72
CA TYR A 29 -0.09 10.90 -0.22
C TYR A 29 -0.26 11.94 -1.35
N ASN A 30 -1.42 11.96 -2.02
CA ASN A 30 -1.70 12.91 -3.10
C ASN A 30 -1.67 14.37 -2.60
N ASN A 31 -2.18 14.65 -1.40
CA ASN A 31 -2.14 15.99 -0.83
C ASN A 31 -0.71 16.48 -0.63
N VAL A 32 0.21 15.61 -0.20
CA VAL A 32 1.63 15.94 -0.04
C VAL A 32 2.28 16.12 -1.41
N GLN A 33 2.09 15.16 -2.32
CA GLN A 33 2.73 15.16 -3.64
C GLN A 33 2.37 16.40 -4.48
N PHE A 34 1.11 16.83 -4.41
CA PHE A 34 0.60 17.95 -5.19
C PHE A 34 0.44 19.22 -4.34
N GLN A 35 1.07 19.27 -3.17
CA GLN A 35 1.01 20.44 -2.29
C GLN A 35 1.50 21.69 -3.03
N GLY A 36 0.73 22.77 -2.96
CA GLY A 36 1.04 24.03 -3.64
C GLY A 36 0.60 24.08 -5.10
N LEU A 37 0.15 22.97 -5.68
CA LEU A 37 -0.56 22.96 -6.95
C LEU A 37 -2.06 23.12 -6.67
N ASN A 38 -2.77 23.91 -7.49
CA ASN A 38 -4.24 23.98 -7.43
C ASN A 38 -4.87 22.75 -8.13
N TRP A 39 -4.40 21.56 -7.76
CA TRP A 39 -4.76 20.29 -8.37
C TRP A 39 -5.08 19.27 -7.29
N LYS A 40 -6.22 18.58 -7.45
CA LYS A 40 -6.61 17.46 -6.61
C LYS A 40 -6.52 16.18 -7.44
N ALA A 41 -5.52 15.36 -7.18
CA ALA A 41 -5.42 14.05 -7.80
C ALA A 41 -6.37 13.07 -7.12
N GLU A 42 -7.24 12.46 -7.92
CA GLU A 42 -8.04 11.31 -7.49
C GLU A 42 -7.29 10.02 -7.78
N GLN A 43 -7.43 9.03 -6.89
CA GLN A 43 -6.85 7.72 -7.11
C GLN A 43 -7.53 7.04 -8.32
N PRO A 44 -6.77 6.63 -9.35
CA PRO A 44 -7.32 5.78 -10.40
C PRO A 44 -7.81 4.45 -9.82
N GLY A 45 -8.97 3.99 -10.27
CA GLY A 45 -9.57 2.73 -9.86
C GLY A 45 -9.03 1.51 -10.61
N SER A 46 -8.12 1.70 -11.56
CA SER A 46 -7.51 0.60 -12.33
C SER A 46 -6.00 0.59 -12.13
N GLU A 47 -5.48 -0.59 -11.81
CA GLU A 47 -4.02 -0.83 -11.76
C GLU A 47 -3.41 -1.09 -13.15
N LEU A 48 -4.25 -1.26 -14.19
CA LEU A 48 -3.81 -1.65 -15.54
C LEU A 48 -4.01 -0.55 -16.57
N LEU A 49 -5.08 0.23 -16.45
CA LEU A 49 -5.47 1.24 -17.43
C LEU A 49 -5.55 2.62 -16.78
N LEU A 50 -5.08 3.62 -17.51
CA LEU A 50 -5.27 5.02 -17.14
C LEU A 50 -6.71 5.45 -17.43
N PRO A 51 -7.26 6.44 -16.69
CA PRO A 51 -8.67 6.84 -16.83
C PRO A 51 -9.12 7.24 -18.25
N PHE A 52 -8.20 7.68 -19.11
CA PHE A 52 -8.48 8.07 -20.49
C PHE A 52 -8.32 6.94 -21.51
N GLN A 53 -7.89 5.75 -21.10
CA GLN A 53 -7.72 4.60 -22.00
C GLN A 53 -9.04 3.87 -22.22
N LYS A 54 -9.27 3.42 -23.46
CA LYS A 54 -10.45 2.62 -23.81
C LYS A 54 -10.51 1.35 -22.96
N GLY A 55 -11.67 1.08 -22.36
CA GLY A 55 -11.87 -0.09 -21.50
C GLY A 55 -11.47 0.13 -20.04
N TYR A 56 -11.16 1.36 -19.64
CA TYR A 56 -10.96 1.69 -18.23
C TYR A 56 -12.22 1.38 -17.41
N GLU A 57 -12.02 0.64 -16.33
CA GLU A 57 -13.00 0.38 -15.30
C GLU A 57 -12.31 0.33 -13.93
N ASN A 58 -13.04 0.71 -12.87
CA ASN A 58 -12.55 0.51 -11.52
C ASN A 58 -12.57 -1.00 -11.21
N ASN A 59 -11.39 -1.58 -10.99
CA ASN A 59 -11.20 -2.99 -10.68
C ASN A 59 -10.61 -3.22 -9.28
N LEU A 60 -10.50 -2.16 -8.46
CA LEU A 60 -10.07 -2.30 -7.08
C LEU A 60 -11.16 -2.97 -6.23
N PRO A 61 -10.83 -4.04 -5.48
CA PRO A 61 -11.80 -4.65 -4.59
C PRO A 61 -12.13 -3.69 -3.44
N ALA A 62 -13.37 -3.73 -2.93
CA ALA A 62 -13.82 -2.79 -1.89
C ALA A 62 -12.96 -2.83 -0.61
N GLU A 63 -12.37 -3.98 -0.31
CA GLU A 63 -11.47 -4.20 0.81
C GLU A 63 -10.07 -3.60 0.65
N ALA A 64 -9.70 -3.10 -0.53
CA ALA A 64 -8.44 -2.40 -0.78
C ALA A 64 -8.46 -0.94 -0.30
N LYS A 65 -9.62 -0.42 0.11
CA LYS A 65 -9.73 0.95 0.65
C LYS A 65 -8.89 1.12 1.91
N TYR A 66 -8.29 2.30 2.05
CA TYR A 66 -7.53 2.68 3.24
C TYR A 66 -8.33 2.45 4.52
N ASN A 67 -7.81 1.56 5.37
CA ASN A 67 -8.33 1.25 6.70
C ASN A 67 -7.25 0.51 7.50
N VAL A 68 -6.62 1.22 8.44
CA VAL A 68 -5.55 0.68 9.29
C VAL A 68 -6.02 -0.51 10.13
N ASP A 69 -7.25 -0.50 10.64
CA ASP A 69 -7.77 -1.61 11.44
C ASP A 69 -7.96 -2.88 10.60
N ASN A 70 -8.36 -2.75 9.34
CA ASN A 70 -8.42 -3.88 8.42
C ASN A 70 -7.03 -4.40 8.07
N ALA A 71 -6.04 -3.52 7.85
CA ALA A 71 -4.65 -3.92 7.62
C ALA A 71 -4.11 -4.74 8.80
N LYS A 72 -4.34 -4.27 10.04
CA LYS A 72 -3.98 -4.98 11.27
C LYS A 72 -4.65 -6.35 11.35
N LYS A 73 -5.97 -6.42 11.14
CA LYS A 73 -6.73 -7.69 11.11
C LYS A 73 -6.22 -8.66 10.05
N THR A 74 -5.86 -8.16 8.88
CA THR A 74 -5.29 -8.97 7.79
C THR A 74 -3.96 -9.62 8.22
N LEU A 75 -3.06 -8.85 8.83
CA LEU A 75 -1.79 -9.40 9.36
C LEU A 75 -2.02 -10.38 10.51
N GLU A 76 -2.90 -10.03 11.46
CA GLU A 76 -3.19 -10.85 12.64
C GLU A 76 -3.85 -12.19 12.28
N ALA A 77 -4.77 -12.19 11.30
CA ALA A 77 -5.38 -13.40 10.76
C ALA A 77 -4.34 -14.33 10.10
N ASP A 78 -3.25 -13.77 9.59
CA ASP A 78 -2.13 -14.50 9.02
C ASP A 78 -1.04 -14.86 10.06
N GLY A 79 -1.29 -14.63 11.35
CA GLY A 79 -0.43 -15.06 12.44
C GLY A 79 0.71 -14.09 12.78
N TYR A 80 0.73 -12.90 12.20
CA TYR A 80 1.56 -11.81 12.71
C TYR A 80 1.01 -11.30 14.04
N LYS A 81 1.90 -10.85 14.92
CA LYS A 81 1.54 -10.28 16.22
C LYS A 81 2.25 -8.96 16.43
N MET A 82 1.54 -7.98 16.97
CA MET A 82 2.14 -6.71 17.38
C MET A 82 3.12 -6.95 18.53
N GLY A 83 4.38 -6.59 18.31
CA GLY A 83 5.42 -6.61 19.33
C GLY A 83 5.28 -5.44 20.32
N LYS A 84 5.99 -5.54 21.44
CA LYS A 84 6.05 -4.44 22.44
C LYS A 84 6.78 -3.20 21.90
N ASP A 85 7.55 -3.38 20.85
CA ASP A 85 8.25 -2.36 20.06
C ASP A 85 7.35 -1.66 19.03
N GLY A 86 6.10 -2.11 18.89
CA GLY A 86 5.14 -1.52 17.96
C GLY A 86 5.24 -2.05 16.53
N TYR A 87 6.03 -3.10 16.27
CA TYR A 87 6.14 -3.73 14.95
C TYR A 87 5.50 -5.11 14.93
N TYR A 88 4.88 -5.47 13.81
CA TYR A 88 4.34 -6.82 13.62
C TYR A 88 5.46 -7.83 13.38
N ALA A 89 5.34 -9.03 13.95
CA ALA A 89 6.28 -10.13 13.75
C ALA A 89 5.57 -11.48 13.59
N LYS A 90 6.12 -12.39 12.77
CA LYS A 90 5.64 -13.77 12.57
C LYS A 90 6.81 -14.73 12.65
N GLY A 91 6.68 -15.80 13.44
CA GLY A 91 7.76 -16.77 13.64
C GLY A 91 9.05 -16.17 14.23
N GLY A 92 8.94 -15.15 15.09
CA GLY A 92 10.08 -14.49 15.72
C GLY A 92 10.83 -13.50 14.82
N LYS A 93 10.35 -13.23 13.60
CA LYS A 93 10.93 -12.25 12.68
C LYS A 93 9.97 -11.08 12.50
N THR A 94 10.49 -9.87 12.65
CA THR A 94 9.75 -8.62 12.38
C THR A 94 9.38 -8.53 10.90
N LEU A 95 8.20 -8.00 10.61
CA LEU A 95 7.74 -7.66 9.27
C LEU A 95 8.53 -6.44 8.80
N GLU A 96 9.53 -6.68 7.96
CA GLU A 96 10.38 -5.65 7.39
C GLU A 96 10.26 -5.65 5.86
N ILE A 97 10.14 -4.47 5.26
CA ILE A 97 9.98 -4.28 3.82
C ILE A 97 10.94 -3.17 3.40
N SER A 98 11.65 -3.38 2.30
CA SER A 98 12.46 -2.35 1.67
C SER A 98 11.66 -1.61 0.60
N PHE A 99 11.66 -0.28 0.67
CA PHE A 99 11.19 0.58 -0.40
C PHE A 99 12.40 1.18 -1.12
N THR A 100 12.46 1.05 -2.44
CA THR A 100 13.55 1.57 -3.26
C THR A 100 13.01 2.64 -4.18
N PHE A 101 13.59 3.82 -4.09
CA PHE A 101 13.31 4.97 -4.95
C PHE A 101 14.62 5.51 -5.53
N PHE A 102 14.54 6.10 -6.73
CA PHE A 102 15.66 6.74 -7.40
C PHE A 102 15.29 8.19 -7.71
N GLY A 103 15.89 9.13 -6.99
CA GLY A 103 15.69 10.56 -7.24
C GLY A 103 16.30 11.42 -6.14
N ASP A 104 16.33 12.73 -6.41
CA ASP A 104 16.70 13.80 -5.49
C ASP A 104 15.48 14.64 -5.05
N ASP A 105 14.27 14.17 -5.39
CA ASP A 105 13.01 14.77 -4.97
C ASP A 105 12.81 14.57 -3.46
N ALA A 106 12.43 15.61 -2.72
CA ALA A 106 12.22 15.51 -1.28
C ALA A 106 10.89 14.83 -0.91
N THR A 107 10.02 14.58 -1.89
CA THR A 107 8.69 14.01 -1.71
C THR A 107 8.59 12.55 -2.15
N GLN A 108 9.66 11.96 -2.70
CA GLN A 108 9.80 10.53 -2.97
C GLN A 108 11.22 10.05 -2.66
#